data_AF-A0A224WX37-F1
#
_entry.id   AF-A0A224WX37-F1
#
_cell.length_a   1.000
_cell.length_b   1.000
_cell.length_c   1.000
_cell.angle_alpha   90.00
_cell.angle_beta   90.00
_cell.angle_gamma   90.00
#
_symmetry.space_group_name_H-M   'P 1'
#
loop_
_entity.id
_entity.type
_entity.pdbx_description
1 polymer ?
#
loop_
_entity_poly.entity_id
_entity_poly.type
_entity_poly.pdbx_seq_one_letter_code
_entity_poly.pdbx_strand_id
1 'polypeptide(L)'
;MTKTTKEYLKQIENMNRYIEQLLSEVEELRALSQSLSGTQFGERITGGNKNNEAAFVNYILKINELETKINQEIDKFIDLKTTIIKAIDELENLEERMVLRARYISGKS
;
A
#
# COMPACT_ATOMS: atom_id res chain seq x y z
N MET A 1 20.78 8.56 19.26
CA MET A 1 19.42 9.14 19.38
C MET A 1 18.42 7.99 19.27
N THR A 2 17.93 7.50 20.40
CA THR A 2 16.95 6.41 20.45
C THR A 2 15.55 6.97 20.15
N LYS A 3 14.99 6.62 18.99
CA LYS A 3 13.59 6.90 18.67
C LYS A 3 12.70 6.28 19.75
N THR A 4 11.70 7.02 20.21
CA THR A 4 10.81 6.56 21.27
C THR A 4 9.71 5.65 20.72
N THR A 5 9.18 4.73 21.52
CA THR A 5 8.07 3.81 21.18
C THR A 5 6.90 4.52 20.48
N LYS A 6 6.53 5.72 20.93
CA LYS A 6 5.42 6.48 20.33
C LYS A 6 5.71 6.88 18.87
N GLU A 7 6.95 7.23 18.56
CA GLU A 7 7.36 7.63 17.20
C GLU A 7 7.33 6.45 16.24
N TYR A 8 7.72 5.26 16.70
CA TYR A 8 7.67 4.04 15.90
C TYR A 8 6.24 3.60 15.61
N LEU A 9 5.34 3.69 16.60
CA LEU A 9 3.92 3.39 16.40
C LEU A 9 3.30 4.33 15.36
N LYS A 10 3.56 5.64 15.50
CA LYS A 10 3.08 6.65 14.55
C LYS A 10 3.61 6.43 13.13
N GLN A 11 4.87 6.02 12.98
CA GLN A 11 5.45 5.70 11.67
C GLN A 11 4.75 4.48 11.04
N ILE A 12 4.53 3.40 11.79
CA ILE A 12 3.80 2.22 11.32
C ILE A 12 2.37 2.58 10.90
N GLU A 13 1.64 3.31 11.74
CA GLU A 13 0.25 3.72 11.46
C GLU A 13 0.15 4.58 10.20
N ASN A 14 1.04 5.56 10.05
CA ASN A 14 1.07 6.42 8.87
C ASN A 14 1.36 5.62 7.60
N MET A 15 2.31 4.69 7.66
CA MET A 15 2.70 3.90 6.50
C MET A 15 1.62 2.90 6.12
N ASN A 16 0.94 2.31 7.10
CA ASN A 16 -0.23 1.46 6.86
C ASN A 16 -1.36 2.23 6.17
N ARG A 17 -1.70 3.43 6.68
CA ARG A 17 -2.70 4.31 6.03
C ARG A 17 -2.32 4.69 4.60
N TYR A 18 -1.03 4.92 4.35
CA TYR A 18 -0.56 5.24 3.01
C TYR A 18 -0.73 4.07 2.04
N ILE A 19 -0.41 2.85 2.47
CA ILE A 19 -0.64 1.63 1.67
C ILE A 19 -2.13 1.42 1.42
N GLU A 20 -2.99 1.60 2.42
CA GLU A 20 -4.45 1.52 2.29
C GLU A 20 -4.98 2.53 1.26
N GLN A 21 -4.47 3.75 1.26
CA GLN A 21 -4.84 4.77 0.28
C GLN A 21 -4.44 4.36 -1.15
N LEU A 22 -3.22 3.83 -1.34
CA LEU A 22 -2.76 3.37 -2.65
C LEU A 22 -3.60 2.18 -3.17
N LEU A 23 -3.97 1.24 -2.28
CA LEU A 23 -4.86 0.13 -2.61
C LEU A 23 -6.24 0.63 -3.05
N SER A 24 -6.81 1.62 -2.35
CA SER A 24 -8.08 2.25 -2.75
C SER A 24 -7.99 2.88 -4.13
N GLU A 25 -6.89 3.58 -4.43
CA GLU A 25 -6.66 4.21 -5.74
C GLU A 25 -6.60 3.16 -6.87
N VAL A 26 -5.96 2.02 -6.63
CA VAL A 26 -5.93 0.91 -7.61
C VAL A 26 -7.33 0.34 -7.85
N GLU A 27 -8.12 0.15 -6.80
CA GLU A 27 -9.49 -0.38 -6.93
C GLU A 27 -10.41 0.60 -7.68
N GLU A 28 -10.29 1.91 -7.42
CA GLU A 28 -11.00 2.95 -8.17
C GLU A 28 -10.62 2.95 -9.66
N LEU A 29 -9.33 2.87 -9.97
CA LEU A 29 -8.85 2.81 -11.36
C LEU A 29 -9.30 1.54 -12.07
N ARG A 30 -9.33 0.39 -11.37
CA ARG A 30 -9.88 -0.86 -11.90
C ARG A 30 -11.37 -0.72 -12.22
N ALA A 31 -12.17 -0.15 -11.31
CA ALA A 31 -13.59 0.10 -11.55
C ALA A 31 -13.82 1.02 -12.77
N LEU A 32 -13.02 2.08 -12.92
CA LEU A 32 -13.06 2.97 -14.08
C LEU A 32 -12.70 2.24 -15.38
N SER A 33 -11.64 1.43 -15.38
CA SER A 33 -11.23 0.66 -16.57
C SER A 33 -12.30 -0.35 -17.04
N GLN A 34 -13.01 -0.97 -16.10
CA GLN A 34 -14.06 -1.96 -16.38
C GLN A 34 -15.35 -1.29 -16.88
N SER A 35 -15.75 -0.15 -16.30
CA SER A 35 -16.93 0.60 -16.76
C SER A 35 -16.78 1.14 -18.18
N LEU A 36 -15.59 1.61 -18.57
CA LEU A 36 -15.26 2.03 -19.94
C LEU A 36 -15.23 0.86 -20.94
N SER A 37 -14.93 -0.36 -20.47
CA SER A 37 -14.96 -1.57 -21.29
C SER A 37 -16.38 -2.10 -21.47
N GLY A 38 -17.22 -2.03 -20.43
CA GLY A 38 -18.60 -2.52 -20.44
C GLY A 38 -19.56 -1.71 -21.32
N THR A 39 -19.34 -0.40 -21.49
CA THR A 39 -20.15 0.45 -22.38
C THR A 39 -19.90 0.20 -23.86
N GLN A 40 -18.74 -0.33 -24.24
CA GLN A 40 -18.36 -0.54 -25.64
C GLN A 40 -18.81 -1.89 -26.21
N PHE A 41 -19.06 -2.91 -25.38
CA PHE A 41 -19.46 -4.23 -25.86
C PHE A 41 -20.96 -4.35 -26.23
N GLY A 42 -21.79 -3.35 -25.91
CA GLY A 42 -23.24 -3.36 -26.14
C GLY A 42 -23.72 -2.69 -27.43
N GLU A 43 -22.93 -1.81 -28.04
CA GLU A 43 -23.34 -1.04 -29.23
C GLU A 43 -22.48 -1.42 -30.43
N ARG A 44 -23.13 -1.82 -31.54
CA ARG A 44 -22.49 -2.12 -32.83
C ARG A 44 -21.62 -0.94 -33.28
N ILE A 45 -20.31 -1.01 -33.08
CA ILE A 45 -19.40 0.08 -33.47
C ILE A 45 -19.11 -0.01 -34.98
N THR A 46 -19.99 0.60 -35.78
CA THR A 46 -19.69 1.01 -37.15
C THR A 46 -19.08 2.41 -37.06
N GLY A 47 -17.76 2.51 -36.96
CA GLY A 47 -17.07 3.81 -36.93
C GLY A 47 -15.89 3.83 -35.98
N GLY A 48 -14.68 3.71 -36.53
CA GLY A 48 -13.45 3.69 -35.77
C GLY A 48 -13.24 4.95 -34.94
N ASN A 49 -13.05 4.80 -33.64
CA ASN A 49 -12.53 5.85 -32.78
C ASN A 49 -11.25 5.35 -32.11
N LYS A 50 -10.10 5.60 -32.76
CA LYS A 50 -8.74 5.26 -32.29
C LYS A 50 -8.37 5.85 -30.92
N ASN A 51 -9.18 6.78 -30.41
CA ASN A 51 -8.91 7.50 -29.16
C ASN A 51 -9.26 6.68 -27.89
N ASN A 52 -10.18 5.71 -27.97
CA ASN A 52 -10.63 4.96 -26.80
C ASN A 52 -9.67 3.84 -26.39
N GLU A 53 -9.00 3.22 -27.35
CA GLU A 53 -7.98 2.19 -27.11
C GLU A 53 -6.80 2.78 -26.32
N ALA A 54 -6.41 4.03 -26.64
CA ALA A 54 -5.37 4.75 -25.90
C ALA A 54 -5.75 5.04 -24.43
N ALA A 55 -7.01 5.39 -24.15
CA ALA A 55 -7.47 5.67 -22.79
C ALA A 55 -7.44 4.42 -21.90
N PHE A 56 -7.94 3.28 -22.41
CA PHE A 56 -7.91 2.01 -21.69
C PHE A 56 -6.48 1.54 -21.40
N VAL A 57 -5.59 1.61 -22.39
CA VAL A 57 -4.16 1.27 -22.23
C VAL A 57 -3.50 2.16 -21.16
N ASN A 58 -3.81 3.46 -21.13
CA ASN A 58 -3.27 4.37 -20.12
C ASN A 58 -3.72 4.00 -18.69
N TYR A 59 -4.96 3.56 -18.49
CA TYR A 59 -5.44 3.10 -17.19
C TYR A 59 -4.71 1.82 -16.73
N ILE A 60 -4.51 0.85 -17.63
CA ILE A 60 -3.76 -0.38 -17.30
C ILE A 60 -2.31 -0.05 -16.92
N LEU A 61 -1.64 0.82 -17.69
CA LEU A 61 -0.27 1.23 -17.37
C LEU A 61 -0.19 1.87 -15.99
N LYS A 62 -1.13 2.76 -15.66
CA LYS A 62 -1.17 3.43 -14.35
C LYS A 62 -1.48 2.47 -13.20
N ILE A 63 -2.34 1.47 -13.41
CA ILE A 63 -2.57 0.39 -12.45
C ILE A 63 -1.27 -0.38 -12.19
N ASN A 64 -0.54 -0.78 -13.23
CA ASN A 64 0.74 -1.49 -13.08
C ASN A 64 1.79 -0.67 -12.32
N GLU A 65 1.87 0.65 -12.60
CA GLU A 65 2.77 1.56 -11.88
C GLU A 65 2.41 1.65 -10.39
N LEU A 66 1.12 1.77 -10.07
CA LEU A 66 0.64 1.82 -8.68
C LEU A 66 0.84 0.49 -7.95
N GLU A 67 0.61 -0.65 -8.60
CA GLU A 67 0.89 -1.98 -8.02
C GLU A 67 2.39 -2.15 -7.71
N THR A 68 3.26 -1.70 -8.62
CA THR A 68 4.71 -1.69 -8.39
C THR A 68 5.07 -0.82 -7.18
N LYS A 69 4.46 0.36 -7.08
CA LYS A 69 4.65 1.26 -5.95
C LYS A 69 4.14 0.67 -4.63
N ILE A 70 2.98 0.03 -4.63
CA ILE A 70 2.42 -0.65 -3.45
C ILE A 70 3.39 -1.71 -2.95
N ASN A 71 3.93 -2.54 -3.86
CA ASN A 71 4.92 -3.55 -3.48
C ASN A 71 6.15 -2.92 -2.82
N GLN A 72 6.68 -1.83 -3.38
CA GLN A 72 7.81 -1.10 -2.78
C GLN A 72 7.48 -0.50 -1.41
N GLU A 73 6.25 0.00 -1.20
CA GLU A 73 5.84 0.52 0.10
C GLU A 73 5.62 -0.60 1.12
N ILE A 74 5.15 -1.77 0.70
CA ILE A 74 5.07 -2.97 1.54
C ILE A 74 6.47 -3.42 1.96
N ASP A 75 7.45 -3.42 1.04
CA ASP A 75 8.84 -3.76 1.35
C ASP A 75 9.41 -2.81 2.42
N LYS A 76 9.22 -1.49 2.24
CA LYS A 76 9.60 -0.48 3.24
C LYS A 76 8.90 -0.71 4.58
N PHE A 77 7.65 -1.18 4.56
CA PHE A 77 6.88 -1.46 5.77
C PHE A 77 7.42 -2.65 6.55
N ILE A 78 7.82 -3.70 5.84
CA ILE A 78 8.50 -4.84 6.43
C ILE A 78 9.86 -4.41 7.00
N ASP A 79 10.66 -3.66 6.24
CA ASP A 79 11.97 -3.16 6.67
C ASP A 79 11.89 -2.28 7.93
N LEU A 80 10.88 -1.39 7.98
CA LEU A 80 10.63 -0.55 9.15
C LEU A 80 10.28 -1.41 10.37
N LYS A 81 9.40 -2.41 10.22
CA LYS A 81 9.07 -3.33 11.31
C LYS A 81 10.29 -4.10 11.79
N THR A 82 11.12 -4.59 10.87
CA THR A 82 12.37 -5.28 11.22
C THR A 82 13.33 -4.36 11.95
N THR A 83 13.46 -3.11 11.52
CA THR A 83 14.31 -2.11 12.17
C THR A 83 13.83 -1.82 13.59
N ILE A 84 12.51 -1.70 13.79
CA ILE A 84 11.91 -1.49 15.11
C ILE A 84 12.17 -2.68 16.03
N ILE A 85 11.98 -3.91 15.55
CA ILE A 85 12.24 -5.12 16.32
C ILE A 85 13.72 -5.19 16.73
N LYS A 86 14.65 -4.90 15.81
CA LYS A 86 16.09 -4.85 16.12
C LYS A 86 16.40 -3.80 17.21
N ALA A 87 15.84 -2.60 17.08
CA ALA A 87 16.02 -1.55 18.07
C ALA A 87 15.44 -1.92 19.45
N ILE A 88 14.36 -2.70 19.48
CA ILE A 88 13.81 -3.26 20.74
C ILE A 88 14.75 -4.33 21.29
N ASP A 89 15.24 -5.26 20.46
CA ASP A 89 16.11 -6.36 20.90
C ASP A 89 17.44 -5.85 21.51
N GLU A 90 17.90 -4.67 21.08
CA GLU A 90 19.06 -3.94 21.63
C GLU A 90 18.82 -3.32 23.03
N LEU A 91 17.58 -3.28 23.53
CA LEU A 91 17.29 -2.79 24.87
C LEU A 91 17.84 -3.76 25.93
N GLU A 92 18.51 -3.23 26.94
CA GLU A 92 19.09 -4.04 28.02
C GLU A 92 18.02 -4.70 28.89
N ASN A 93 16.91 -3.99 29.13
CA ASN A 93 15.83 -4.46 30.00
C ASN A 93 14.97 -5.54 29.30
N LEU A 94 14.92 -6.73 29.88
CA LEU A 94 14.13 -7.85 29.35
C LEU A 94 12.61 -7.62 29.43
N GLU A 95 12.11 -7.02 30.50
CA GLU A 95 10.68 -6.74 30.65
C GLU A 95 10.22 -5.70 29.62
N GLU A 96 11.01 -4.65 29.43
CA GLU A 96 10.73 -3.61 28.43
C GLU A 96 10.71 -4.20 27.01
N ARG A 97 11.66 -5.08 26.70
CA ARG A 97 11.67 -5.84 25.44
C ARG A 97 10.40 -6.66 25.24
N MET A 98 10.00 -7.43 26.24
CA MET A 98 8.82 -8.29 26.16
C MET A 98 7.56 -7.47 25.91
N VAL A 99 7.37 -6.37 26.64
CA VAL A 99 6.19 -5.50 26.50
C VAL A 99 6.16 -4.84 25.12
N LEU A 100 7.28 -4.28 24.66
CA LEU A 100 7.34 -3.63 23.36
C LEU A 100 7.13 -4.62 22.22
N ARG A 101 7.78 -5.78 22.28
CA ARG A 101 7.65 -6.84 21.28
C ARG A 101 6.21 -7.36 21.20
N ALA A 102 5.56 -7.57 22.35
CA ALA A 102 4.14 -7.93 22.39
C ALA A 102 3.27 -6.84 21.74
N ARG A 103 3.51 -5.56 22.06
CA ARG A 103 2.75 -4.43 21.52
C ARG A 103 2.86 -4.29 20.00
N TYR A 104 4.05 -4.46 19.43
CA TYR A 104 4.27 -4.30 17.98
C TYR A 104 3.94 -5.54 17.15
N ILE A 105 4.13 -6.75 17.69
CA ILE A 105 3.85 -7.99 16.96
C ILE A 105 2.38 -8.37 17.06
N SER A 106 1.76 -8.26 18.24
CA SER A 106 0.39 -8.73 18.45
C SER A 106 -0.68 -7.68 18.13
N GLY A 107 -0.30 -6.40 18.01
CA GLY A 107 -1.24 -5.29 17.84
C GLY A 107 -2.23 -5.12 19.02
N LYS A 108 -2.09 -5.92 20.09
CA LYS A 108 -2.90 -5.84 21.29
C LYS A 108 -2.20 -4.93 22.30
N SER A 109 -2.83 -3.80 22.55
CA SER A 109 -2.61 -3.00 23.76
C SER A 109 -3.59 -3.41 24.83
#